data_AF-A0A2J8UH19-F1
#
_entry.id   AF-A0A2J8UH19-F1
#
_cell.length_a   1.000
_cell.length_b   1.000
_cell.length_c   1.000
_cell.angle_alpha   90.00
_cell.angle_beta   90.00
_cell.angle_gamma   90.00
#
_symmetry.space_group_name_H-M   'P 1'
#
loop_
_entity.id
_entity.type
_entity.pdbx_description
1 polymer ?
#
loop_
_entity_poly.entity_id
_entity_poly.type
_entity_poly.pdbx_seq_one_letter_code
_entity_poly.pdbx_strand_id
1 'polypeptide(L)' 'GFVLQDTVEQLRCEHCARFLADRFVEGVCPFCGYEEARGDQCDKCGETPGSKETAGCS' A
#
# COMPACT_ATOMS: atom_id res chain seq x y z
N GLY A 1 -33.09 -7.67 -1.39
CA GLY A 1 -31.62 -7.77 -1.35
C GLY A 1 -31.08 -6.43 -0.91
N PHE A 2 -30.12 -6.42 0.01
CA PHE A 2 -29.54 -5.18 0.54
C PHE A 2 -28.20 -4.96 -0.16
N VAL A 3 -28.11 -3.90 -0.98
CA VAL A 3 -26.86 -3.40 -1.52
C VAL A 3 -26.62 -2.06 -0.86
N LEU A 4 -25.48 -1.92 -0.18
CA LEU A 4 -25.05 -0.68 0.45
C LEU A 4 -23.94 -0.06 -0.42
N GLN A 5 -23.99 1.26 -0.57
CA GLN A 5 -23.01 2.02 -1.33
C GLN A 5 -22.22 2.89 -0.36
N ASP A 6 -20.89 2.86 -0.47
CA ASP A 6 -19.98 3.65 0.34
C ASP A 6 -18.78 4.10 -0.52
N THR A 7 -18.08 5.13 -0.07
CA THR A 7 -16.88 5.68 -0.72
C THR A 7 -15.65 5.42 0.13
N VAL A 8 -14.61 4.86 -0.48
CA VAL A 8 -13.38 4.45 0.22
C VAL A 8 -12.18 5.14 -0.41
N GLU A 9 -11.29 5.68 0.42
CA GLU A 9 -10.02 6.24 -0.04
C GLU A 9 -9.04 5.11 -0.39
N GLN A 10 -8.47 5.17 -1.58
CA GLN A 10 -7.47 4.20 -2.06
C GLN A 10 -6.29 4.95 -2.66
N LEU A 11 -5.10 4.35 -2.55
CA LEU A 11 -3.93 4.90 -3.23
C LEU A 11 -4.11 4.84 -4.73
N ARG A 12 -3.82 5.96 -5.38
CA ARG A 12 -3.81 6.07 -6.83
C ARG A 12 -2.40 6.42 -7.29
N CYS A 13 -1.86 5.58 -8.16
CA CYS A 13 -0.64 5.91 -8.86
C CYS A 13 -0.96 6.88 -10.00
N GLU A 14 -0.33 8.06 -10.00
CA GLU A 14 -0.49 9.02 -11.10
C GLU A 14 0.18 8.54 -12.38
N HIS A 15 1.33 7.87 -12.26
CA HIS A 15 2.09 7.34 -13.40
C HIS A 15 1.31 6.26 -14.17
N CYS A 16 0.72 5.31 -13.42
CA CYS A 16 -0.07 4.21 -14.00
C CYS A 16 -1.56 4.57 -14.14
N ALA A 17 -1.95 5.79 -13.73
CA ALA A 17 -3.32 6.31 -13.73
C ALA A 17 -4.37 5.35 -13.14
N ARG A 18 -3.99 4.53 -12.16
CA ARG A 18 -4.82 3.45 -11.59
C ARG A 18 -4.77 3.40 -10.07
N PHE A 19 -5.80 2.84 -9.45
CA PHE A 19 -5.77 2.50 -8.04
C PHE A 19 -4.84 1.31 -7.79
N LEU A 20 -4.00 1.44 -6.77
CA LEU A 20 -3.08 0.41 -6.33
C LEU A 20 -3.75 -0.42 -5.23
N ALA A 21 -3.70 -1.73 -5.39
CA ALA A 21 -3.93 -2.65 -4.29
C ALA A 21 -2.67 -2.69 -3.41
N ASP A 22 -2.80 -3.08 -2.14
CA ASP A 22 -1.69 -3.09 -1.18
C ASP A 22 -0.47 -3.90 -1.69
N ARG A 23 -0.70 -4.97 -2.45
CA ARG A 23 0.35 -5.79 -3.09
C ARG A 23 1.20 -5.09 -4.16
N PHE A 24 0.72 -3.97 -4.72
CA PHE A 24 1.43 -3.17 -5.73
C PHE A 24 2.07 -1.93 -5.13
N VAL A 25 1.87 -1.73 -3.83
CA VAL A 25 2.48 -0.66 -3.07
C VAL A 25 3.81 -1.19 -2.56
N GLU A 26 4.90 -0.56 -2.99
CA GLU A 26 6.25 -0.85 -2.53
C GLU A 26 6.88 0.42 -1.98
N GLY A 27 7.72 0.31 -0.95
CA GLY A 27 8.43 1.46 -0.42
C GLY A 27 9.16 1.16 0.88
N VAL A 28 9.55 2.23 1.56
CA VAL A 28 10.38 2.12 2.76
C VAL A 28 9.53 1.75 3.97
N CYS A 29 9.86 0.63 4.64
CA CYS A 29 9.26 0.22 5.89
C CYS A 29 9.54 1.28 6.98
N PRO A 30 8.52 1.90 7.59
CA PRO A 30 8.70 2.91 8.61
C PRO A 30 9.26 2.34 9.93
N PHE A 31 9.14 1.02 10.15
CA PHE A 31 9.62 0.37 11.37
C PHE A 31 11.11 0.05 11.35
N CYS A 32 11.65 -0.39 10.21
CA CYS A 32 13.02 -0.90 10.13
C CYS A 32 13.86 -0.32 8.98
N GLY A 33 13.30 0.62 8.20
CA GLY A 33 13.99 1.29 7.10
C GLY A 33 14.25 0.41 5.87
N TYR A 34 13.50 -0.67 5.69
CA TYR A 34 13.65 -1.56 4.53
C TYR A 34 13.03 -0.96 3.27
N GLU A 35 13.79 -0.65 2.24
CA GLU A 35 13.34 0.13 1.07
C GLU A 35 12.41 -0.62 0.11
N GLU A 36 12.40 -1.95 0.15
CA GLU A 36 11.59 -2.82 -0.71
C GLU A 36 10.44 -3.48 0.07
N ALA A 37 9.90 -2.78 1.08
CA ALA A 37 8.77 -3.30 1.84
C ALA A 37 7.47 -3.19 1.03
N ARG A 38 6.64 -4.22 1.09
CA ARG A 38 5.31 -4.19 0.49
C ARG A 38 4.31 -3.59 1.46
N GLY A 39 3.28 -2.93 0.94
CA GLY A 39 2.23 -2.27 1.71
C GLY A 39 1.43 -3.19 2.64
N ASP A 40 1.58 -4.51 2.54
CA ASP A 40 0.95 -5.50 3.42
C ASP A 40 1.95 -6.33 4.23
N GLN A 41 3.24 -6.33 3.85
CA GLN A 41 4.27 -7.14 4.50
C GLN A 41 5.68 -6.58 4.29
N CYS A 42 6.42 -6.43 5.40
CA CYS A 42 7.86 -6.22 5.36
C CYS A 42 8.61 -7.55 5.54
N ASP A 43 9.35 -8.00 4.53
CA ASP A 43 10.17 -9.22 4.60
C ASP A 43 11.28 -9.17 5.67
N LYS A 44 11.72 -7.97 6.06
CA LYS A 44 12.83 -7.79 7.00
C LYS A 44 12.43 -7.89 8.47
N CYS A 45 11.30 -7.28 8.85
CA CYS A 45 10.86 -7.26 10.24
C CYS A 45 9.56 -8.05 10.50
N GLY A 46 8.88 -8.51 9.44
CA GLY A 46 7.60 -9.23 9.54
C GLY A 46 6.41 -8.35 9.96
N GLU A 47 6.64 -7.04 10.16
CA GLU A 47 5.59 -6.06 10.44
C GLU A 47 4.81 -5.72 9.16
N THR A 48 3.55 -5.32 9.34
CA THR A 48 2.69 -4.83 8.26
C THR A 48 2.77 -3.29 8.24
N PRO A 49 3.55 -2.69 7.34
CA PRO A 49 3.53 -1.24 7.17
C PRO A 49 2.16 -0.84 6.65
N GLY A 50 1.45 0.07 7.31
CA GLY A 50 0.17 0.55 6.79
C GLY A 50 0.38 1.20 5.42
N SER A 51 -0.47 0.88 4.44
CA SER A 51 -0.30 1.23 3.02
C SER A 51 -0.17 2.72 2.69
N LYS A 52 -0.22 3.63 3.66
CA LYS A 52 -0.53 5.05 3.46
C LYS A 52 0.66 6.02 3.46
N GLU A 53 1.86 5.62 3.88
CA GLU A 53 2.87 6.61 4.28
C GLU A 53 4.12 6.69 3.36
N THR A 54 4.48 5.63 2.64
CA THR A 54 5.73 5.61 1.82
C THR A 54 5.59 4.85 0.49
N ALA A 55 4.37 4.69 0.02
CA ALA A 55 3.97 3.84 -1.10
C ALA A 55 4.33 4.41 -2.49
N GLY A 56 5.38 3.87 -3.12
CA GLY A 56 5.62 3.94 -4.56
C GLY A 56 4.85 2.86 -5.33
N CYS A 57 4.66 3.08 -6.63
CA CYS A 57 4.21 2.02 -7.54
C CYS A 57 5.44 1.25 -8.02
N SER A 58 5.44 -0.07 -7.86
CA SER A 58 6.35 -0.96 -8.58
C SER A 58 5.98 -1.01 -10.07
#